data_AF-A0A2X3K2Y7-F1
#
_entry.id   AF-A0A2X3K2Y7-F1
#
_cell.length_a   1.000
_cell.length_b   1.000
_cell.length_c   1.000
_cell.angle_alpha   90.00
_cell.angle_beta   90.00
_cell.angle_gamma   90.00
#
_symmetry.space_group_name_H-M   'P 1'
#
loop_
_entity.id
_entity.type
_entity.pdbx_description
1 polymer ?
#
loop_
_entity_poly.entity_id
_entity_poly.type
_entity_poly.pdbx_seq_one_letter_code
_entity_poly.pdbx_strand_id
1 'polypeptide(L)'
;MKTLLSLWTGVIVWLGLELMGVQFALMWAVLAFLLNYVPNIGAVISAVPPMIQVLLFNGIYECILVGALFLVVHMVIGNILEPRMMGHRLGMSTMVVFLSLLIWGWLLGPVGMLLSVPLTSVCKIWMETTKGGSKLAILLGPGRPKSRLPG
;
A
#
# COMPACT_ATOMS: atom_id res chain seq x y z
N MET A 1 2.72 0.63 12.63
CA MET A 1 2.49 1.68 11.60
C MET A 1 1.24 1.40 10.80
N LYS A 2 1.12 0.24 10.10
CA LYS A 2 -0.10 -0.16 9.39
C LYS A 2 -1.36 -0.13 10.27
N THR A 3 -1.24 -0.59 11.52
CA THR A 3 -2.30 -0.51 12.55
C THR A 3 -2.83 0.90 12.79
N LEU A 4 -1.95 1.90 12.88
CA LEU A 4 -2.33 3.30 13.11
C LEU A 4 -3.03 3.89 11.88
N LEU A 5 -2.52 3.61 10.69
CA LEU A 5 -3.15 4.00 9.43
C LEU A 5 -4.54 3.40 9.28
N SER A 6 -4.69 2.10 9.52
CA SER A 6 -5.99 1.44 9.51
C SER A 6 -6.93 2.02 10.56
N LEU A 7 -6.45 2.35 11.76
CA LEU A 7 -7.24 3.00 12.80
C LEU A 7 -7.79 4.34 12.32
N TRP A 8 -6.94 5.18 11.71
CA TRP A 8 -7.37 6.44 11.12
C TRP A 8 -8.39 6.24 10.00
N THR A 9 -8.19 5.25 9.12
CA THR A 9 -9.18 4.88 8.08
C THR A 9 -10.53 4.55 8.71
N GLY A 10 -10.55 3.69 9.72
CA GLY A 10 -11.77 3.28 10.41
C GLY A 10 -12.49 4.47 11.07
N VAL A 11 -11.76 5.33 11.78
CA VAL A 11 -12.34 6.51 12.44
C VAL A 11 -12.93 7.50 11.43
N ILE A 12 -12.22 7.78 10.33
CA ILE A 12 -12.69 8.72 9.30
C ILE A 12 -13.93 8.15 8.59
N VAL A 13 -13.93 6.86 8.25
CA VAL A 13 -15.08 6.18 7.65
C VAL A 13 -16.26 6.16 8.61
N TRP A 14 -16.04 5.86 9.90
CA TRP A 14 -17.07 5.88 10.92
C TRP A 14 -17.74 7.25 11.03
N LEU A 15 -16.93 8.31 11.22
CA LEU A 15 -17.45 9.68 11.33
C LEU A 15 -18.17 10.11 10.05
N GLY A 16 -17.62 9.80 8.88
CA GLY A 16 -18.26 10.16 7.60
C GLY A 16 -19.60 9.45 7.39
N LEU A 17 -19.70 8.16 7.71
CA LEU A 17 -20.95 7.40 7.61
C LEU A 17 -21.97 7.83 8.67
N GLU A 18 -21.54 8.14 9.89
CA GLU A 18 -22.41 8.59 10.98
C GLU A 18 -23.02 9.97 10.68
N LEU A 19 -22.21 10.90 10.14
CA LEU A 19 -22.69 12.22 9.69
C LEU A 19 -23.69 12.11 8.54
N MET A 20 -23.59 11.07 7.71
CA MET A 20 -24.52 10.78 6.61
C MET A 20 -25.75 9.98 7.06
N GLY A 21 -25.88 9.65 8.34
CA GLY A 21 -27.02 8.88 8.87
C GLY A 21 -27.07 7.43 8.36
N VAL A 22 -25.94 6.87 7.92
CA VAL A 22 -25.88 5.52 7.37
C VAL A 22 -26.02 4.49 8.49
N GLN A 23 -27.00 3.59 8.36
CA GLN A 23 -27.17 2.49 9.31
C GLN A 23 -25.92 1.61 9.38
N PHE A 24 -25.63 1.05 10.56
CA PHE A 24 -24.46 0.21 10.78
C PHE A 24 -23.11 0.90 10.47
N ALA A 25 -23.02 2.23 10.58
CA ALA A 25 -21.77 2.99 10.38
C ALA A 25 -20.56 2.39 11.10
N LEU A 26 -20.73 2.01 12.37
CA LEU A 26 -19.67 1.37 13.16
C LEU A 26 -19.23 0.02 12.57
N MET A 27 -20.16 -0.82 12.12
CA MET A 27 -19.85 -2.11 11.49
C MET A 27 -19.02 -1.92 10.22
N TRP A 28 -19.42 -0.98 9.36
CA TRP A 28 -18.70 -0.68 8.12
C TRP A 28 -17.33 -0.07 8.36
N ALA A 29 -17.20 0.77 9.40
CA ALA A 29 -15.91 1.30 9.81
C ALA A 29 -14.95 0.24 10.33
N VAL A 30 -15.45 -0.71 11.13
CA VAL A 30 -14.65 -1.87 11.58
C VAL A 30 -14.26 -2.75 10.39
N LEU A 31 -15.17 -2.97 9.44
CA LEU A 31 -14.86 -3.70 8.21
C LEU A 31 -13.77 -2.97 7.40
N ALA A 32 -13.91 -1.65 7.19
CA ALA A 32 -12.90 -0.84 6.52
C ALA A 32 -11.54 -0.89 7.23
N PHE A 33 -11.53 -0.81 8.57
CA PHE A 33 -10.33 -0.96 9.40
C PHE A 33 -9.63 -2.31 9.15
N LEU A 34 -10.39 -3.41 9.17
CA LEU A 34 -9.86 -4.76 8.98
C LEU A 34 -9.35 -4.96 7.55
N LEU A 35 -10.09 -4.49 6.55
CA LEU A 35 -9.75 -4.67 5.16
C LEU A 35 -8.61 -3.76 4.69
N ASN A 36 -8.39 -2.60 5.35
CA ASN A 36 -7.30 -1.68 5.03
C ASN A 36 -5.89 -2.30 5.17
N TYR A 37 -5.76 -3.48 5.76
CA TYR A 37 -4.51 -4.25 5.73
C TYR A 37 -4.11 -4.71 4.33
N VAL A 38 -5.07 -4.95 3.43
CA VAL A 38 -4.84 -5.33 2.04
C VAL A 38 -5.05 -4.12 1.13
N PRO A 39 -3.98 -3.46 0.64
CA PRO A 39 -4.10 -2.27 -0.21
C PRO A 39 -4.89 -2.56 -1.49
N ASN A 40 -5.63 -1.57 -1.98
CA ASN A 40 -6.50 -1.62 -3.17
C ASN A 40 -7.68 -2.61 -3.08
N ILE A 41 -7.43 -3.88 -2.77
CA ILE A 41 -8.46 -4.92 -2.66
C ILE A 41 -9.38 -4.64 -1.47
N GLY A 42 -8.79 -4.33 -0.31
CA GLY A 42 -9.53 -4.07 0.92
C GLY A 42 -10.42 -2.84 0.83
N ALA A 43 -9.92 -1.76 0.23
CA ALA A 43 -10.68 -0.53 0.05
C ALA A 43 -11.93 -0.76 -0.82
N VAL A 44 -11.77 -1.42 -1.98
CA VAL A 44 -12.88 -1.72 -2.89
C VAL A 44 -13.92 -2.63 -2.21
N ILE A 45 -13.47 -3.73 -1.59
CA ILE A 45 -14.39 -4.67 -0.94
C ILE A 45 -15.08 -4.03 0.29
N SER A 46 -14.42 -3.13 1.01
CA SER A 46 -15.02 -2.44 2.16
C SER A 46 -16.07 -1.39 1.77
N ALA A 47 -15.96 -0.80 0.58
CA ALA A 47 -16.86 0.26 0.11
C ALA A 47 -18.15 -0.29 -0.53
N VAL A 48 -18.09 -1.45 -1.19
CA VAL A 48 -19.22 -2.01 -1.94
C VAL A 48 -20.44 -2.29 -1.05
N PRO A 49 -20.32 -3.03 0.08
CA PRO A 49 -21.47 -3.32 0.93
C PRO A 49 -22.19 -2.08 1.50
N PRO A 50 -21.50 -1.06 2.09
CA PRO A 50 -22.18 0.13 2.58
C PRO A 50 -22.81 0.95 1.44
N MET A 51 -22.20 1.00 0.25
CA MET A 51 -22.80 1.68 -0.91
C MET A 51 -24.10 1.01 -1.35
N ILE A 52 -24.13 -0.34 -1.41
CA ILE A 52 -25.35 -1.08 -1.74
C ILE A 52 -26.42 -0.83 -0.67
N GLN A 53 -26.06 -0.89 0.61
CA GLN A 53 -27.00 -0.59 1.69
C GLN A 53 -27.59 0.81 1.53
N VAL A 54 -26.76 1.83 1.36
CA VAL A 54 -27.23 3.22 1.27
C VAL A 54 -28.08 3.46 0.03
N LEU A 55 -27.73 2.83 -1.09
CA LEU A 55 -28.54 2.86 -2.31
C LEU A 55 -29.94 2.29 -2.08
N LEU A 56 -30.07 1.22 -1.29
CA LEU A 56 -31.35 0.57 -1.00
C LEU A 56 -32.20 1.33 0.02
N PHE A 57 -31.59 1.97 1.03
CA PHE A 57 -32.31 2.55 2.17
C PHE A 57 -32.45 4.07 2.14
N ASN A 58 -31.50 4.81 1.56
CA ASN A 58 -31.49 6.28 1.59
C ASN A 58 -31.67 6.88 0.19
N GLY A 59 -31.03 6.27 -0.81
CA GLY A 59 -31.15 6.69 -2.20
C GLY A 59 -29.83 6.86 -2.92
N ILE A 60 -29.90 7.36 -4.16
CA ILE A 60 -28.76 7.51 -5.06
C ILE A 60 -27.83 8.63 -4.57
N TYR A 61 -28.38 9.71 -4.01
CA TYR A 61 -27.60 10.88 -3.58
C TYR A 61 -26.62 10.52 -2.45
N GLU A 62 -27.11 9.82 -1.44
CA GLU A 62 -26.34 9.34 -0.29
C GLU A 62 -25.34 8.27 -0.73
N CYS A 63 -25.70 7.42 -1.69
CA CYS A 63 -24.79 6.42 -2.25
C CYS A 63 -23.58 7.07 -2.93
N ILE A 64 -23.80 8.14 -3.69
CA ILE A 64 -22.72 8.92 -4.31
C ILE A 64 -21.84 9.58 -3.25
N LEU A 65 -22.43 10.14 -2.20
CA LEU A 65 -21.72 10.74 -1.06
C LEU A 65 -20.82 9.72 -0.34
N VAL A 66 -21.34 8.52 -0.06
CA VAL A 66 -20.57 7.43 0.54
C VAL A 66 -19.45 6.96 -0.39
N GLY A 67 -19.72 6.80 -1.69
CA GLY A 67 -18.71 6.47 -2.68
C GLY A 67 -17.59 7.52 -2.72
N ALA A 68 -17.95 8.80 -2.68
CA ALA A 68 -16.99 9.90 -2.62
C ALA A 68 -16.15 9.88 -1.34
N LEU A 69 -16.77 9.61 -0.18
CA LEU A 69 -16.07 9.45 1.10
C LEU A 69 -15.00 8.34 1.01
N PHE A 70 -15.39 7.14 0.57
CA PHE A 70 -14.45 6.02 0.44
C PHE A 70 -13.34 6.31 -0.57
N LEU A 71 -13.65 6.98 -1.68
CA LEU A 71 -12.67 7.38 -2.69
C LEU A 71 -11.65 8.36 -2.11
N VAL A 72 -12.09 9.41 -1.41
CA VAL A 72 -11.21 10.40 -0.77
C VAL A 72 -10.34 9.74 0.29
N VAL A 73 -10.93 8.91 1.15
CA VAL A 73 -10.19 8.18 2.20
C VAL A 73 -9.13 7.28 1.56
N HIS A 74 -9.47 6.53 0.52
CA HIS A 74 -8.53 5.65 -0.16
C HIS A 74 -7.42 6.43 -0.88
N MET A 75 -7.76 7.54 -1.52
CA MET A 75 -6.78 8.41 -2.19
C MET A 75 -5.80 9.04 -1.21
N VAL A 76 -6.29 9.52 -0.05
CA VAL A 76 -5.43 10.14 0.96
C VAL A 76 -4.63 9.07 1.70
N ILE A 77 -5.27 8.05 2.26
CA ILE A 77 -4.59 7.08 3.14
C ILE A 77 -3.83 6.04 2.33
N GLY A 78 -4.45 5.43 1.32
CA GLY A 78 -3.85 4.36 0.52
C GLY A 78 -2.79 4.87 -0.47
N ASN A 79 -3.06 5.99 -1.16
CA ASN A 79 -2.18 6.47 -2.23
C ASN A 79 -1.20 7.57 -1.81
N ILE A 80 -1.42 8.29 -0.71
CA ILE A 80 -0.53 9.39 -0.28
C ILE A 80 0.13 9.07 1.06
N LEU A 81 -0.65 8.78 2.09
CA LEU A 81 -0.18 8.61 3.46
C LEU A 81 0.60 7.29 3.62
N GLU A 82 0.09 6.19 3.10
CA GLU A 82 0.78 4.90 3.10
C GLU A 82 2.16 4.97 2.43
N PRO A 83 2.32 5.41 1.18
CA PRO A 83 3.64 5.47 0.55
C PRO A 83 4.56 6.51 1.19
N ARG A 84 4.02 7.61 1.73
CA ARG A 84 4.82 8.63 2.43
C ARG A 84 5.30 8.15 3.80
N MET A 85 4.48 7.40 4.55
CA MET A 85 4.82 6.82 5.85
C MET A 85 5.63 5.52 5.74
N MET A 86 5.36 4.70 4.72
CA MET A 86 6.21 3.58 4.32
C MET A 86 7.50 4.05 3.67
N GLY A 87 7.58 5.33 3.31
CA GLY A 87 8.79 6.10 3.10
C GLY A 87 9.86 5.32 2.36
N HIS A 88 9.75 5.22 1.03
CA HIS A 88 10.93 4.95 0.20
C HIS A 88 11.81 3.78 0.69
N ARG A 89 11.23 2.63 1.08
CA ARG A 89 12.00 1.39 1.25
C ARG A 89 12.43 0.73 -0.05
N LEU A 90 12.44 1.48 -1.14
CA LEU A 90 13.37 1.23 -2.23
C LEU A 90 14.38 2.36 -2.17
N GLY A 91 15.31 2.27 -1.21
CA GLY A 91 16.61 2.93 -1.28
C GLY A 91 17.42 2.35 -2.44
N MET A 92 16.83 2.30 -3.63
CA MET A 92 17.45 1.93 -4.88
C MET A 92 17.69 3.27 -5.57
N SER A 93 18.96 3.64 -5.72
CA SER A 93 19.33 4.76 -6.58
C SER A 93 18.59 4.60 -7.90
N THR A 94 18.06 5.69 -8.47
CA THR A 94 17.36 5.68 -9.77
C THR A 94 18.16 4.93 -10.83
N MET A 95 19.50 4.97 -10.71
CA MET A 95 20.46 4.19 -11.50
C MET A 95 20.24 2.66 -11.42
N VAL A 96 19.98 2.11 -10.23
CA VAL A 96 19.77 0.67 -9.98
C VAL A 96 18.42 0.21 -10.51
N VAL A 97 17.38 1.04 -10.37
CA VAL A 97 16.06 0.76 -10.96
C VAL A 97 16.15 0.76 -12.49
N PHE A 98 16.87 1.73 -13.06
CA PHE A 98 17.09 1.82 -14.51
C PHE A 98 17.91 0.63 -15.04
N LEU A 99 18.99 0.26 -14.35
CA LEU A 99 19.83 -0.87 -14.74
C LEU A 99 19.09 -2.22 -14.58
N SER A 100 18.27 -2.36 -13.54
CA SER A 100 17.36 -3.49 -13.35
C SER A 100 16.35 -3.62 -14.50
N LEU A 101 15.74 -2.51 -14.92
CA LEU A 101 14.81 -2.49 -16.06
C LEU A 101 15.49 -2.91 -17.37
N LEU A 102 16.74 -2.50 -17.59
CA LEU A 102 17.50 -2.89 -18.78
C LEU A 102 17.88 -4.38 -18.74
N ILE A 103 18.38 -4.87 -17.61
CA ILE A 103 18.79 -6.27 -17.46
C ILE A 103 17.59 -7.21 -17.60
N TRP A 104 16.53 -6.99 -16.84
CA TRP A 104 15.37 -7.88 -16.84
C TRP A 104 14.48 -7.67 -18.06
N GLY A 105 14.38 -6.45 -18.58
CA GLY A 105 13.69 -6.15 -19.83
C GLY A 105 14.35 -6.81 -21.03
N TRP A 106 15.68 -6.90 -21.05
CA TRP A 106 16.40 -7.65 -22.07
C TRP A 106 16.25 -9.17 -21.91
N LEU A 107 16.20 -9.67 -20.68
CA LEU A 107 16.12 -11.11 -20.38
C LEU A 107 14.73 -11.73 -20.61
N LEU A 108 13.67 -11.00 -20.25
CA LEU A 108 12.28 -11.51 -20.20
C LEU A 108 11.28 -10.62 -20.96
N GLY A 109 11.75 -9.60 -21.68
CA GLY A 109 10.89 -8.68 -22.43
C GLY A 109 10.03 -7.77 -21.53
N PRO A 110 8.82 -7.36 -21.99
CA PRO A 110 7.94 -6.45 -21.24
C PRO A 110 7.55 -6.96 -19.85
N VAL A 111 7.42 -8.29 -19.69
CA VAL A 111 7.11 -8.94 -18.41
C VAL A 111 8.27 -8.76 -17.42
N GLY A 112 9.51 -8.83 -17.90
CA GLY A 112 10.71 -8.55 -17.10
C GLY A 112 10.81 -7.11 -16.61
N MET A 113 10.32 -6.15 -17.39
CA MET A 113 10.28 -4.74 -16.97
C MET A 113 9.30 -4.53 -15.81
N LEU A 114 8.11 -5.14 -15.87
CA LEU A 114 7.10 -5.08 -14.81
C LEU A 114 7.59 -5.73 -13.50
N LEU A 115 8.36 -6.81 -13.61
CA LEU A 115 8.85 -7.58 -12.47
C LEU A 115 10.27 -7.21 -12.03
N SER A 116 10.90 -6.20 -12.64
CA SER A 116 12.33 -5.90 -12.40
C SER A 116 12.61 -5.52 -10.94
N VAL A 117 11.71 -4.76 -10.32
CA VAL A 117 11.83 -4.30 -8.93
C VAL A 117 11.76 -5.45 -7.93
N PRO A 118 10.74 -6.34 -7.95
CA PRO A 118 10.71 -7.49 -7.06
C PRO A 118 11.85 -8.49 -7.34
N LEU A 119 12.19 -8.77 -8.60
CA LEU A 119 13.29 -9.69 -8.95
C LEU A 119 14.64 -9.22 -8.42
N THR A 120 14.97 -7.93 -8.62
CA THR A 120 16.23 -7.35 -8.13
C THR A 120 16.28 -7.33 -6.60
N SER A 121 15.13 -7.18 -5.93
CA SER A 121 15.05 -7.26 -4.46
C SER A 121 15.37 -8.68 -3.96
N VAL A 122 14.83 -9.71 -4.61
CA VAL A 122 15.11 -11.12 -4.29
C VAL A 122 16.58 -11.46 -4.54
N CYS A 123 17.15 -11.05 -5.67
CA CYS A 123 18.57 -11.25 -5.97
C CYS A 123 19.47 -10.60 -4.92
N LYS A 124 19.14 -9.38 -4.48
CA LYS A 124 19.90 -8.68 -3.43
C LYS A 124 19.88 -9.45 -2.11
N ILE A 125 18.71 -9.91 -1.65
CA ILE A 125 18.57 -10.71 -0.42
C ILE A 125 19.39 -12.00 -0.52
N TRP A 126 19.35 -12.65 -1.68
CA TRP A 126 20.09 -13.90 -1.92
C TRP A 126 21.62 -13.70 -1.87
N MET A 127 22.10 -12.58 -2.41
CA MET A 127 23.51 -12.17 -2.33
C MET A 127 23.93 -11.80 -0.91
N GLU A 128 23.04 -11.22 -0.10
CA GLU A 128 23.29 -10.93 1.32
C GLU A 128 23.39 -12.21 2.16
N THR A 129 22.66 -13.26 1.82
CA THR A 129 22.72 -14.57 2.51
C THR A 129 23.94 -15.43 2.13
N THR A 130 24.67 -15.09 1.07
CA THR A 130 25.81 -15.90 0.57
C THR A 130 27.15 -15.36 1.09
N LYS A 131 27.95 -16.21 1.75
CA LYS A 131 29.31 -15.87 2.24
C LYS A 131 30.26 -15.54 1.06
N GLY A 132 30.30 -14.26 0.68
CA GLY A 132 31.15 -13.72 -0.39
C GLY A 132 30.50 -12.60 -1.21
N GLY A 133 29.16 -12.52 -1.24
CA GLY A 133 28.40 -11.54 -2.05
C GLY A 133 28.29 -10.14 -1.42
N SER A 134 28.70 -9.99 -0.17
CA SER A 134 28.53 -8.77 0.63
C SER A 134 29.17 -7.52 0.01
N LYS A 135 30.31 -7.66 -0.70
CA LYS A 135 30.97 -6.52 -1.37
C LYS A 135 30.18 -5.99 -2.58
N LEU A 136 29.54 -6.88 -3.35
CA LEU A 136 28.70 -6.50 -4.51
C LEU A 136 27.34 -5.96 -4.05
N ALA A 137 26.79 -6.49 -2.96
CA ALA A 137 25.56 -5.97 -2.34
C ALA A 137 25.71 -4.53 -1.80
N ILE A 138 26.91 -4.16 -1.34
CA ILE A 138 27.24 -2.78 -0.90
C ILE A 138 27.35 -1.80 -2.08
N LEU A 139 27.73 -2.27 -3.28
CA LEU A 139 27.79 -1.44 -4.50
C LEU A 139 26.40 -1.22 -5.13
N LEU A 140 25.47 -2.16 -4.94
CA LEU A 140 24.10 -2.11 -5.45
C LEU A 140 23.13 -1.35 -4.52
N GLY A 141 23.59 -0.90 -3.35
CA GLY A 141 22.84 -0.04 -2.43
C GLY A 141 23.61 1.25 -2.11
N PRO A 142 22.94 2.34 -1.70
CA PRO A 142 23.66 3.49 -1.15
C PRO A 142 24.36 3.01 0.12
N GLY A 143 25.69 3.12 0.14
CA GLY A 143 26.56 2.50 1.12
C GLY A 143 26.10 2.60 2.59
N ARG A 144 26.40 1.51 3.32
CA ARG A 144 26.16 1.18 4.74
C ARG A 144 24.76 0.70 5.13
N PRO A 145 24.63 -0.57 5.56
CA PRO A 145 23.80 -0.87 6.71
C PRO A 145 24.47 -0.20 7.92
N LYS A 146 23.83 0.84 8.47
CA LYS A 146 24.17 1.32 9.82
C LYS A 146 23.75 0.19 10.77
N SER A 147 24.75 -0.49 11.32
CA SER A 147 24.62 -1.40 12.44
C SER A 147 23.67 -0.81 13.49
N ARG A 148 22.51 -1.45 13.68
CA ARG A 148 21.76 -1.40 14.93
C ARG A 148 21.13 -2.77 15.15
N LEU A 149 21.91 -3.65 15.77
CA LEU A 149 21.37 -4.47 16.83
C LEU A 149 22.12 -4.07 18.11
N PRO A 150 21.42 -3.52 19.13
CA PRO A 150 21.96 -3.22 20.45
C PRO A 150 21.96 -4.48 21.34
N GLY A 151 22.95 -4.57 22.23
CA GLY A 151 23.01 -5.55 23.33
C GLY A 151 23.88 -6.74 23.02
#